data_AF-A0A329U0F9-F1
#
_entry.id   AF-A0A329U0F9-F1
#
_cell.length_a   1.000
_cell.length_b   1.000
_cell.length_c   1.000
_cell.angle_alpha   90.00
_cell.angle_beta   90.00
_cell.angle_gamma   90.00
#
_symmetry.space_group_name_H-M   'P 1'
#
loop_
_entity.id
_entity.type
_entity.pdbx_description
1 polymer ?
#
loop_
_entity_poly.entity_id
_entity_poly.type
_entity_poly.pdbx_seq_one_letter_code
_entity_poly.pdbx_strand_id
1 'polypeptide(L)'
;MKYPCNYDLLREEEMVYIAGGSALDAFNYLFGDWFRDMLLSDIRNATWGSMQQLNVQPVVDTGKKIASWAWPAQLAYGYGFYRLALTVKSFLTQ
;
A
#
# COMPACT_ATOMS: atom_id res chain seq x y z
N MET A 1 -9.21 -2.74 30.19
CA MET A 1 -9.03 -1.54 29.35
C MET A 1 -10.12 -1.57 28.28
N LYS A 2 -11.06 -0.60 28.30
CA LYS A 2 -12.06 -0.43 27.24
C LYS A 2 -11.36 0.24 26.07
N TYR A 3 -11.11 -0.49 24.98
CA TYR A 3 -10.77 0.16 23.72
C TYR A 3 -12.02 0.93 23.26
N PRO A 4 -11.93 2.24 22.98
CA PRO A 4 -12.98 2.90 22.23
C PRO A 4 -12.95 2.31 20.81
N CYS A 5 -13.78 1.30 20.56
CA CYS A 5 -14.14 0.90 19.21
C CYS A 5 -15.01 2.02 18.61
N ASN A 6 -14.37 3.11 18.17
CA ASN A 6 -14.98 4.02 17.20
C ASN A 6 -14.77 3.46 15.79
N TYR A 7 -15.28 2.24 15.56
CA TYR A 7 -15.46 1.66 14.22
C TYR A 7 -16.91 1.85 13.71
N ASP A 8 -17.75 2.59 14.45
CA ASP A 8 -19.19 2.65 14.17
C ASP A 8 -19.59 3.74 13.16
N LEU A 9 -18.68 4.59 12.70
CA LEU A 9 -18.97 5.63 11.71
C LEU A 9 -17.86 5.73 10.67
N LEU A 10 -18.04 5.02 9.56
CA LEU A 10 -17.42 5.39 8.28
C LEU A 10 -17.80 6.85 8.02
N ARG A 11 -16.84 7.73 7.69
CA ARG A 11 -17.15 9.13 7.36
C ARG A 11 -18.14 9.15 6.19
N GLU A 12 -19.09 10.08 6.15
CA GLU A 12 -20.10 10.16 5.07
C GLU A 12 -19.46 10.20 3.66
N GLU A 13 -18.23 10.71 3.57
CA GLU A 13 -17.38 10.73 2.38
C GLU A 13 -16.90 9.32 1.95
N GLU A 14 -16.67 8.43 2.92
CA GLU A 14 -16.24 7.03 2.74
C GLU A 14 -17.46 6.12 2.43
N MET A 15 -18.67 6.53 2.83
CA MET A 15 -19.92 5.84 2.51
C MET A 15 -20.27 5.91 1.00
N VAL A 16 -19.84 6.95 0.28
CA VAL A 16 -20.11 7.07 -1.17
C VAL A 16 -19.42 5.95 -1.98
N TYR A 17 -18.24 5.50 -1.54
CA TYR A 17 -17.51 4.39 -2.16
C TYR A 17 -18.13 3.01 -1.89
N ILE A 18 -18.92 2.88 -0.82
CA ILE A 18 -19.57 1.63 -0.41
C ILE A 18 -21.04 1.59 -0.89
N ALA A 19 -21.71 2.74 -0.96
CA ALA A 19 -23.13 2.84 -1.33
C ALA A 19 -23.38 3.04 -2.83
N GLY A 20 -22.37 3.44 -3.62
CA GLY A 20 -22.48 3.63 -5.08
C GLY A 20 -21.32 3.08 -5.90
N GLY A 21 -20.27 2.55 -5.27
CA GLY A 21 -19.08 2.00 -5.91
C GLY A 21 -19.17 0.51 -6.21
N SER A 22 -18.41 0.04 -7.20
CA SER A 22 -18.29 -1.38 -7.49
C SER A 22 -17.58 -2.12 -6.34
N ALA A 23 -17.73 -3.45 -6.24
CA ALA A 23 -16.98 -4.25 -5.27
C ALA A 23 -15.46 -4.04 -5.35
N LEU A 24 -14.96 -3.65 -6.53
CA LEU A 24 -13.57 -3.30 -6.75
C LEU A 24 -13.18 -1.97 -6.10
N ASP A 25 -14.08 -0.98 -6.05
CA ASP A 25 -13.85 0.32 -5.40
C ASP A 25 -13.78 0.17 -3.88
N ALA A 26 -14.65 -0.65 -3.30
CA ALA A 26 -14.59 -1.00 -1.89
C ALA A 26 -13.29 -1.79 -1.55
N PHE A 27 -12.90 -2.75 -2.39
CA PHE A 27 -11.62 -3.47 -2.23
C PHE A 27 -10.41 -2.53 -2.31
N ASN A 28 -10.46 -1.57 -3.24
CA ASN A 28 -9.43 -0.56 -3.42
C ASN A 28 -9.25 0.35 -2.22
N TYR A 29 -10.37 0.82 -1.67
CA TYR A 29 -10.37 1.66 -0.47
C TYR A 29 -9.85 0.88 0.75
N LEU A 30 -10.30 -0.35 0.96
CA LEU A 30 -9.93 -1.14 2.14
C LEU A 30 -8.51 -1.72 2.08
N PHE A 31 -8.11 -2.26 0.93
CA PHE A 31 -6.86 -3.02 0.79
C PHE A 31 -5.89 -2.39 -0.20
N GLY A 32 -6.38 -1.80 -1.29
CA GLY A 32 -5.52 -1.21 -2.31
C GLY A 32 -4.58 -0.12 -1.78
N ASP A 33 -5.12 0.81 -1.00
CA ASP A 33 -4.34 1.89 -0.39
C ASP A 33 -3.44 1.36 0.73
N TRP A 34 -3.92 0.38 1.50
CA TRP A 34 -3.10 -0.31 2.50
C TRP A 34 -1.86 -0.99 1.88
N PHE A 35 -2.03 -1.69 0.75
CA PHE A 35 -0.93 -2.32 0.04
C PHE A 35 0.07 -1.30 -0.54
N ARG A 36 -0.43 -0.18 -1.09
CA ARG A 36 0.41 0.91 -1.59
C ARG A 36 1.27 1.51 -0.47
N ASP A 37 0.66 1.74 0.69
CA ASP A 37 1.35 2.40 1.80
C ASP A 37 2.37 1.45 2.46
N MET A 38 2.04 0.15 2.56
CA MET A 38 2.98 -0.90 2.99
C MET A 38 4.21 -0.94 2.07
N LEU A 39 3.98 -0.92 0.75
CA LEU A 39 5.04 -0.88 -0.26
C LEU A 39 5.93 0.37 -0.11
N LEU A 40 5.33 1.55 0.02
CA LEU A 40 6.08 2.81 0.14
C LEU A 40 6.92 2.85 1.42
N SER A 41 6.40 2.31 2.52
CA SER A 41 7.12 2.21 3.79
C SER A 41 8.37 1.34 3.66
N ASP A 42 8.23 0.14 3.10
CA ASP A 42 9.34 -0.80 2.92
C ASP A 42 10.43 -0.24 1.97
N ILE A 43 10.03 0.34 0.83
CA ILE A 43 10.97 0.96 -0.11
C ILE A 43 11.68 2.15 0.52
N ARG A 44 10.96 3.01 1.26
CA ARG A 44 11.55 4.17 1.93
C ARG A 44 12.57 3.74 2.98
N ASN A 45 12.23 2.76 3.80
CA ASN A 45 13.13 2.23 4.84
C ASN A 45 14.38 1.60 4.22
N ALA A 46 14.21 0.83 3.15
CA ALA A 46 15.33 0.23 2.43
C ALA A 46 16.22 1.30 1.78
N THR A 47 15.63 2.32 1.16
CA THR A 47 16.35 3.43 0.54
C THR A 47 17.13 4.22 1.58
N TRP A 48 16.50 4.54 2.71
CA TRP A 48 17.15 5.23 3.82
C TRP A 48 18.31 4.41 4.39
N GLY A 49 18.10 3.11 4.62
CA GLY A 49 19.16 2.20 5.04
C GLY A 49 20.32 2.15 4.04
N SER A 50 20.02 2.13 2.74
CA SER A 50 21.03 2.18 1.68
C SER A 50 21.83 3.49 1.69
N MET A 51 21.16 4.62 1.92
CA MET A 51 21.82 5.92 2.03
C MET A 51 22.73 5.99 3.26
N GLN A 52 22.30 5.46 4.41
CA GLN A 52 23.11 5.40 5.62
C GLN A 52 24.34 4.51 5.48
N GLN A 53 24.21 3.40 4.75
CA GLN A 53 25.28 2.43 4.54
C GLN A 53 26.13 2.72 3.30
N LEU A 54 25.77 3.74 2.50
CA LEU A 54 26.34 4.04 1.18
C LEU A 54 26.43 2.79 0.27
N ASN A 55 25.46 1.88 0.41
CA ASN A 55 25.42 0.61 -0.29
C ASN A 55 23.96 0.27 -0.65
N VAL A 56 23.73 -0.31 -1.81
CA VAL A 56 22.40 -0.73 -2.29
C VAL A 56 21.88 -2.03 -1.65
N GLN A 57 22.70 -2.68 -0.82
CA GLN A 57 22.37 -3.97 -0.20
C GLN A 57 21.02 -4.00 0.54
N PRO A 58 20.63 -2.97 1.33
CA PRO A 58 19.32 -2.94 1.99
C PRO A 58 18.13 -2.98 1.03
N VAL A 59 18.25 -2.38 -0.16
CA VAL A 59 17.21 -2.45 -1.20
C VAL A 59 17.13 -3.84 -1.83
N VAL A 60 18.29 -4.45 -2.10
CA VAL A 60 18.38 -5.82 -2.63
C VAL A 60 17.78 -6.83 -1.65
N ASP A 61 18.05 -6.68 -0.36
CA ASP A 61 17.57 -7.59 0.67
C ASP A 61 16.06 -7.46 0.90
N THR A 62 15.52 -6.23 0.82
CA THR A 62 14.07 -6.01 0.80
C THR A 62 13.42 -6.71 -0.40
N GLY A 63 14.02 -6.60 -1.60
CA GLY A 63 13.54 -7.31 -2.79
C GLY A 63 13.53 -8.84 -2.62
N LYS A 64 14.61 -9.41 -2.06
CA LYS A 64 14.70 -10.84 -1.76
C LYS A 64 13.66 -11.27 -0.72
N LYS A 65 13.43 -10.45 0.32
CA LYS A 65 12.41 -10.70 1.35
C LYS A 65 11.02 -10.79 0.73
N ILE A 66 10.66 -9.85 -0.15
CA ILE A 66 9.36 -9.87 -0.84
C ILE A 66 9.24 -11.11 -1.74
N ALA A 67 10.32 -11.46 -2.45
CA ALA A 67 10.35 -12.67 -3.29
C ALA A 67 10.23 -13.97 -2.46
N SER A 68 10.57 -13.96 -1.17
CA SER A 68 10.42 -15.11 -0.28
C SER A 68 9.02 -15.27 0.33
N TRP A 69 8.14 -14.29 0.19
CA TRP A 69 6.78 -14.37 0.73
C TRP A 69 5.89 -15.34 -0.05
N ALA A 70 4.83 -15.82 0.61
CA ALA A 70 3.81 -16.65 -0.05
C ALA A 70 3.15 -15.89 -1.22
N TRP A 71 2.73 -16.63 -2.25
CA TRP A 71 2.14 -16.07 -3.47
C TRP A 71 1.01 -15.04 -3.24
N PRO A 72 0.12 -15.15 -2.22
CA PRO A 72 -0.90 -14.13 -2.01
C PRO A 72 -0.31 -12.79 -1.57
N ALA A 73 0.75 -12.81 -0.76
CA ALA A 73 1.43 -11.60 -0.31
C ALA A 73 2.20 -10.92 -1.45
N GLN A 74 2.76 -11.70 -2.38
CA GLN A 74 3.39 -11.17 -3.60
C GLN A 74 2.36 -10.47 -4.50
N LEU A 75 1.17 -11.05 -4.66
CA LEU A 75 0.08 -10.43 -5.43
C LEU A 75 -0.41 -9.12 -4.79
N ALA A 76 -0.59 -9.12 -3.47
CA ALA A 76 -0.89 -7.92 -2.69
C ALA A 76 0.15 -6.80 -2.95
N TYR A 77 1.43 -7.16 -2.92
CA TYR A 77 2.52 -6.22 -3.19
C TYR A 77 2.51 -5.70 -4.63
N GLY A 78 2.30 -6.59 -5.61
CA GLY A 78 2.14 -6.22 -7.01
C GLY A 78 0.94 -5.30 -7.25
N TYR A 79 -0.16 -5.53 -6.52
CA TYR A 79 -1.33 -4.66 -6.55
C TYR A 79 -1.03 -3.26 -5.98
N GLY A 80 -0.29 -3.19 -4.87
CA GLY A 80 0.21 -1.93 -4.32
C GLY A 80 1.05 -1.14 -5.34
N PHE A 81 1.93 -1.82 -6.08
CA PHE A 81 2.72 -1.21 -7.17
C PHE A 81 1.82 -0.66 -8.28
N TYR A 82 0.82 -1.42 -8.72
CA TYR A 82 -0.12 -0.97 -9.74
C TYR A 82 -0.89 0.28 -9.30
N ARG A 83 -1.37 0.32 -8.06
CA ARG A 83 -2.06 1.48 -7.46
C ARG A 83 -1.15 2.71 -7.38
N LEU A 84 0.10 2.52 -7.00
CA LEU A 84 1.10 3.59 -7.01
C LEU A 84 1.30 4.15 -8.42
N ALA A 85 1.46 3.28 -9.43
CA ALA A 85 1.65 3.69 -10.81
C ALA A 85 0.46 4.48 -11.36
N LEU A 86 -0.78 4.08 -11.02
CA LEU A 86 -1.99 4.85 -11.36
C LEU A 86 -1.99 6.22 -10.70
N THR A 87 -1.61 6.30 -9.42
CA THR A 87 -1.51 7.55 -8.67
C THR A 87 -0.50 8.50 -9.32
N VAL A 88 0.70 8.01 -9.63
CA VAL A 88 1.76 8.80 -10.30
C VAL A 88 1.33 9.23 -11.69
N LYS A 89 0.71 8.33 -12.48
CA LYS A 89 0.20 8.68 -13.81
C LYS A 89 -0.82 9.82 -13.71
N SER A 90 -1.74 9.77 -12.74
CA SER A 90 -2.72 10.82 -12.50
C SER A 90 -2.05 12.17 -12.21
N PHE A 91 -0.97 12.20 -11.42
CA PHE A 91 -0.21 13.44 -11.18
C PHE A 91 0.52 13.96 -12.42
N LEU A 92 1.03 13.08 -13.27
CA LEU A 92 1.80 13.43 -14.47
C LEU A 92 0.92 13.84 -15.68
N THR A 93 -0.38 13.53 -15.64
CA THR A 93 -1.34 13.89 -16.69
C THR A 93 -2.31 15.01 -16.28
N GLN A 94 -2.11 15.58 -15.08
CA GLN A 94 -2.66 16.88 -14.68
C GLN A 94 -1.77 18.01 -15.19
#